data_AF-A0A507C5Y6-F1
#
_entry.id   AF-A0A507C5Y6-F1
#
_cell.length_a   1.000
_cell.length_b   1.000
_cell.length_c   1.000
_cell.angle_alpha   90.00
_cell.angle_beta   90.00
_cell.angle_gamma   90.00
#
_symmetry.space_group_name_H-M   'P 1'
#
loop_
_entity.id
_entity.type
_entity.pdbx_description
1 polymer ?
#
loop_
_entity_poly.entity_id
_entity_poly.type
_entity_poly.pdbx_seq_one_letter_code
_entity_poly.pdbx_strand_id
1 'polypeptide(L)'
;MARLSAITLLALVCLLTLMAASLVQALPANYEEADVHLERRSSSKCAGSRKGNKNNSTGNKTNSTGNKLVTSVSSGGNVISGFATWFNDAETQCLGDEPVPEGQIGIAINGVIPGAMEGKFCGKCVQITGPNGTIKKAVVVDVCDPKNCDYLSAKHIDIWGTEAYAVIGNPDDGVVNVKWEWIGC
;
A
#
# COMPACT_ATOMS: atom_id res chain seq x y z
N MET A 1 -26.53 3.52 65.19
CA MET A 1 -26.83 3.20 63.77
C MET A 1 -27.48 4.43 63.13
N ALA A 2 -26.68 5.30 62.52
CA ALA A 2 -27.19 6.52 61.88
C ALA A 2 -27.51 6.22 60.41
N ARG A 3 -28.77 6.39 60.00
CA ARG A 3 -29.19 6.24 58.61
C ARG A 3 -28.81 7.50 57.84
N LEU A 4 -27.73 7.43 57.07
CA LEU A 4 -27.42 8.43 56.05
C LEU A 4 -28.43 8.28 54.90
N SER A 5 -29.18 9.36 54.66
CA SER A 5 -30.17 9.48 53.59
C SER A 5 -29.48 9.59 52.22
N ALA A 6 -29.92 8.77 51.27
CA ALA A 6 -29.42 8.67 49.89
C ALA A 6 -29.50 9.97 49.06
N ILE A 7 -30.13 11.02 49.60
CA ILE A 7 -30.31 12.32 48.91
C ILE A 7 -29.03 13.17 48.97
N THR A 8 -28.12 12.89 49.92
CA THR A 8 -26.86 13.66 50.06
C THR A 8 -25.70 13.17 49.18
N LEU A 9 -25.81 12.00 48.56
CA LEU A 9 -24.76 11.49 47.66
C LEU A 9 -24.87 12.04 46.22
N LEU A 10 -26.07 12.43 45.77
CA LEU A 10 -26.26 12.92 44.39
C LEU A 10 -25.76 14.36 44.17
N ALA A 11 -25.73 15.18 45.22
CA ALA A 11 -25.27 16.57 45.12
C ALA A 11 -23.73 16.70 45.03
N LEU A 12 -22.98 15.67 45.45
CA LEU A 12 -21.51 15.68 45.43
C LEU A 12 -20.93 15.24 44.07
N VAL A 13 -21.70 14.51 43.26
CA VAL A 13 -21.26 14.02 41.93
C VAL A 13 -21.48 15.07 40.82
N CYS A 14 -22.35 16.07 41.05
CA CYS A 14 -22.66 17.11 40.07
C CYS A 14 -21.64 18.28 40.04
N LEU A 15 -20.74 18.38 41.03
CA LEU A 15 -19.74 19.46 41.08
C LEU A 15 -18.37 19.12 40.46
N LEU A 16 -18.18 17.90 39.94
CA LEU A 16 -16.88 17.42 39.43
C LEU A 16 -16.78 17.29 37.90
N THR A 17 -17.79 17.70 37.12
CA THR A 17 -17.79 17.55 35.65
C THR A 17 -17.69 18.85 34.85
N LEU A 18 -17.49 19.99 35.51
CA LEU A 18 -17.13 21.24 34.83
C LEU A 18 -15.68 21.57 35.17
N MET A 19 -14.74 21.28 34.26
CA MET A 19 -13.48 22.01 34.00
C MET A 19 -12.50 21.09 33.25
N ALA A 20 -12.63 21.04 31.91
CA ALA A 20 -11.51 20.81 30.99
C ALA A 20 -12.00 21.00 29.54
N ALA A 21 -12.45 22.22 29.22
CA ALA A 21 -12.55 22.67 27.84
C ALA A 21 -11.44 23.69 27.60
N SER A 22 -10.75 23.55 26.47
CA SER A 22 -9.84 24.50 25.82
C SER A 22 -8.35 24.33 26.09
N LEU A 23 -7.66 23.70 25.13
CA LEU A 23 -6.52 24.36 24.45
C LEU A 23 -6.30 23.72 23.07
N VAL A 24 -6.94 24.28 22.04
CA VAL A 24 -6.54 24.07 20.64
C VAL A 24 -5.41 25.05 20.37
N GLN A 25 -4.17 24.56 20.34
CA GLN A 25 -3.06 25.32 19.77
C GLN A 25 -3.05 25.08 18.27
N ALA A 26 -3.54 26.07 17.52
CA ALA A 26 -3.29 26.18 16.09
C ALA A 26 -1.81 26.55 15.89
N LEU A 27 -1.03 25.64 15.30
CA LEU A 27 0.27 25.97 14.73
C LEU A 27 0.09 26.41 13.26
N PRO A 28 0.76 27.48 12.81
CA PRO A 28 0.90 27.78 11.40
C PRO A 28 2.05 26.95 10.83
N ALA A 29 1.75 25.94 10.01
CA ALA A 29 2.74 25.31 9.13
C ALA A 29 2.52 25.86 7.72
N ASN A 30 3.24 26.93 7.45
CA ASN A 30 3.56 27.47 6.14
C ASN A 30 4.12 26.33 5.28
N TYR A 31 3.33 25.76 4.37
CA TYR A 31 3.86 24.92 3.30
C TYR A 31 4.07 25.82 2.09
N GLU A 32 5.33 26.11 1.82
CA GLU A 32 5.77 26.76 0.60
C GLU A 32 5.57 25.77 -0.55
N GLU A 33 4.68 26.11 -1.47
CA GLU A 33 4.46 25.41 -2.73
C GLU A 33 5.76 25.49 -3.56
N ALA A 34 6.54 24.42 -3.59
CA ALA A 34 7.60 24.26 -4.58
C ALA A 34 6.96 23.81 -5.90
N ASP A 35 6.47 24.79 -6.65
CA ASP A 35 6.06 24.69 -8.05
C ASP A 35 7.29 24.34 -8.91
N VAL A 36 7.50 23.05 -9.19
CA VAL A 36 8.41 22.65 -10.27
C VAL A 36 7.62 22.69 -11.57
N HIS A 37 7.64 23.87 -12.15
CA HIS A 37 7.35 24.15 -13.54
C HIS A 37 8.27 23.31 -14.44
N LEU A 38 7.81 22.13 -14.87
CA LEU A 38 8.46 21.40 -15.96
C LEU A 38 7.77 21.74 -17.27
N GLU A 39 8.45 22.60 -18.04
CA GLU A 39 8.07 23.04 -19.37
C GLU A 39 7.62 21.87 -20.27
N ARG A 40 6.43 22.04 -20.87
CA ARG A 40 6.10 21.42 -22.14
C ARG A 40 7.14 21.82 -23.18
N ARG A 41 7.96 20.86 -23.63
CA ARG A 41 8.55 20.89 -24.97
C ARG A 41 8.27 19.59 -25.71
N SER A 42 7.11 19.58 -26.37
CA SER A 42 6.99 18.96 -27.68
C SER A 42 7.91 19.70 -28.63
N SER A 43 8.94 19.04 -29.17
CA SER A 43 9.74 19.55 -30.28
C SER A 43 10.35 18.41 -31.09
N SER A 44 9.72 18.20 -32.22
CA SER A 44 10.16 17.53 -33.43
C SER A 44 11.62 17.81 -33.85
N LYS A 45 12.28 16.74 -34.35
CA LYS A 45 13.30 16.62 -35.42
C LYS A 45 14.42 17.67 -35.54
N CYS A 46 15.67 17.18 -35.61
CA CYS A 46 16.71 17.43 -36.63
C CYS A 46 17.91 16.48 -36.34
N ALA A 47 18.11 15.41 -37.11
CA ALA A 47 19.08 15.30 -38.22
C ALA A 47 20.56 15.22 -37.78
N GLY A 48 21.15 14.01 -37.90
CA GLY A 48 22.57 13.75 -37.79
C GLY A 48 22.94 12.47 -38.53
N SER A 49 23.42 12.62 -39.77
CA SER A 49 23.88 11.58 -40.69
C SER A 49 24.84 10.57 -40.05
N ARG A 50 24.65 9.27 -40.34
CA ARG A 50 25.73 8.35 -40.69
C ARG A 50 25.26 7.27 -41.67
N LYS A 51 26.19 6.97 -42.56
CA LYS A 51 26.06 6.43 -43.92
C LYS A 51 26.03 4.89 -43.90
N GLY A 52 25.05 4.31 -44.61
CA GLY A 52 25.17 3.11 -45.45
C GLY A 52 25.50 1.76 -44.82
N ASN A 53 24.57 0.80 -44.94
CA ASN A 53 24.86 -0.41 -45.73
C ASN A 53 23.56 -1.00 -46.30
N LYS A 54 23.55 -1.23 -47.62
CA LYS A 54 22.53 -2.03 -48.31
C LYS A 54 22.83 -3.49 -48.01
N ASN A 55 21.80 -4.29 -47.74
CA ASN A 55 21.72 -5.65 -48.28
C ASN A 55 20.26 -6.05 -48.40
N ASN A 56 19.88 -6.35 -49.63
CA ASN A 56 18.60 -6.86 -50.05
C ASN A 56 18.67 -8.39 -49.96
N SER A 57 17.72 -9.05 -49.32
CA SER A 57 17.44 -10.47 -49.56
C SER A 57 16.01 -10.81 -49.20
N THR A 58 15.30 -11.15 -50.28
CA THR A 58 14.01 -11.79 -50.41
C THR A 58 13.95 -13.11 -49.62
N GLY A 59 12.84 -13.38 -48.94
CA GLY A 59 12.56 -14.67 -48.30
C GLY A 59 11.12 -14.72 -47.78
N ASN A 60 10.40 -15.78 -48.13
CA ASN A 60 8.93 -15.86 -48.23
C ASN A 60 8.29 -16.59 -47.03
N LYS A 61 6.99 -16.30 -46.79
CA LYS A 61 5.93 -17.15 -46.17
C LYS A 61 6.03 -17.65 -44.70
N THR A 62 5.10 -17.10 -43.89
CA THR A 62 4.12 -17.77 -43.00
C THR A 62 4.49 -19.08 -42.30
N ASN A 63 4.48 -19.11 -40.96
CA ASN A 63 3.35 -19.68 -40.21
C ASN A 63 3.38 -19.35 -38.71
N SER A 64 2.18 -19.18 -38.18
CA SER A 64 1.80 -18.81 -36.82
C SER A 64 2.12 -19.89 -35.78
N THR A 65 2.64 -19.52 -34.62
CA THR A 65 2.36 -20.24 -33.36
C THR A 65 2.53 -19.32 -32.15
N GLY A 66 1.40 -18.83 -31.64
CA GLY A 66 1.20 -18.54 -30.22
C GLY A 66 2.10 -17.50 -29.55
N ASN A 67 2.12 -16.26 -30.04
CA ASN A 67 2.42 -15.15 -29.13
C ASN A 67 1.27 -15.08 -28.12
N LYS A 68 1.45 -15.71 -26.95
CA LYS A 68 0.62 -15.46 -25.78
C LYS A 68 0.72 -13.97 -25.53
N LEU A 69 -0.33 -13.25 -25.94
CA LEU A 69 -0.53 -11.86 -25.64
C LEU A 69 -0.44 -11.77 -24.12
N VAL A 70 0.71 -11.30 -23.63
CA VAL A 70 0.83 -10.87 -22.25
C VAL A 70 -0.04 -9.63 -22.21
N THR A 71 -1.32 -9.83 -21.87
CA THR A 71 -2.23 -8.76 -21.51
C THR A 71 -1.64 -8.17 -20.25
N SER A 72 -0.75 -7.21 -20.42
CA SER A 72 -0.37 -6.28 -19.37
C SER A 72 -1.64 -5.52 -19.02
N VAL A 73 -2.36 -6.04 -18.02
CA VAL A 73 -3.38 -5.30 -17.30
C VAL A 73 -2.63 -4.19 -16.57
N SER A 74 -2.35 -3.11 -17.28
CA SER A 74 -2.14 -1.82 -16.65
C SER A 74 -3.52 -1.29 -16.30
N SER A 75 -4.12 -1.85 -15.25
CA SER A 75 -5.18 -1.15 -14.53
C SER A 75 -4.48 0.04 -13.88
N GLY A 76 -4.63 1.23 -14.49
CA GLY A 76 -3.94 2.46 -14.13
C GLY A 76 -4.29 2.96 -12.74
N GLY A 77 -3.85 2.25 -11.71
CA GLY A 77 -3.74 2.74 -10.35
C GLY A 77 -2.63 3.78 -10.26
N ASN A 78 -2.78 4.74 -9.37
CA ASN A 78 -1.68 5.63 -9.04
C ASN A 78 -0.59 4.80 -8.35
N VAL A 79 0.61 4.76 -8.92
CA VAL A 79 1.75 4.06 -8.32
C VAL A 79 2.18 4.80 -7.06
N ILE A 80 2.21 4.08 -5.94
CA ILE A 80 2.57 4.57 -4.62
C ILE A 80 4.02 4.16 -4.35
N SER A 81 4.89 5.13 -4.11
CA SER A 81 6.23 4.85 -3.56
C SER A 81 6.12 4.73 -2.05
N GLY A 82 6.53 3.58 -1.50
CA GLY A 82 6.35 3.21 -0.11
C GLY A 82 7.46 2.27 0.38
N PHE A 83 7.15 1.51 1.41
CA PHE A 83 8.06 0.53 1.99
C PHE A 83 7.28 -0.70 2.47
N ALA A 84 7.96 -1.83 2.59
CA ALA A 84 7.36 -3.09 2.99
C ALA A 84 8.15 -3.80 4.09
N THR A 85 7.40 -4.48 4.95
CA THR A 85 7.87 -5.44 5.97
C THR A 85 7.24 -6.81 5.72
N TRP A 86 7.43 -7.75 6.65
CA TRP A 86 6.76 -9.04 6.63
C TRP A 86 6.24 -9.43 8.02
N PHE A 87 5.22 -10.29 8.04
CA PHE A 87 4.58 -10.82 9.25
C PHE A 87 4.13 -12.29 9.07
N ASN A 88 3.70 -12.94 10.14
CA ASN A 88 3.32 -14.37 10.14
C ASN A 88 2.22 -14.70 11.19
N ASP A 89 1.29 -13.77 11.41
CA ASP A 89 0.26 -13.85 12.45
C ASP A 89 -0.78 -14.94 12.21
N ALA A 90 -1.13 -15.78 13.18
CA ALA A 90 -2.05 -16.90 12.93
C ALA A 90 -3.49 -16.49 12.53
N GLU A 91 -3.90 -15.25 12.81
CA GLU A 91 -5.23 -14.72 12.52
C GLU A 91 -5.10 -13.45 11.67
N THR A 92 -5.97 -13.30 10.68
CA THR A 92 -6.02 -12.07 9.87
C THR A 92 -7.42 -11.47 9.86
N GLN A 93 -7.52 -10.15 9.72
CA GLN A 93 -8.82 -9.46 9.71
C GLN A 93 -9.77 -9.97 8.62
N CYS A 94 -9.27 -10.37 7.45
CA CYS A 94 -10.13 -10.78 6.34
C CYS A 94 -10.45 -12.27 6.30
N LEU A 95 -9.62 -13.12 6.94
CA LEU A 95 -9.78 -14.58 6.90
C LEU A 95 -10.15 -15.17 8.26
N GLY A 96 -10.02 -14.42 9.35
CA GLY A 96 -10.12 -14.96 10.70
C GLY A 96 -8.98 -15.94 10.95
N ASP A 97 -9.31 -17.14 11.41
CA ASP A 97 -8.38 -18.25 11.68
C ASP A 97 -8.08 -19.12 10.45
N GLU A 98 -8.70 -18.83 9.31
CA GLU A 98 -8.44 -19.55 8.07
C GLU A 98 -7.08 -19.13 7.47
N PRO A 99 -6.27 -20.09 6.97
CA PRO A 99 -4.98 -19.77 6.38
C PRO A 99 -5.13 -19.02 5.05
N VAL A 100 -4.10 -18.25 4.69
CA VAL A 100 -3.99 -17.69 3.33
C VAL A 100 -4.05 -18.84 2.31
N PRO A 101 -4.98 -18.79 1.31
CA PRO A 101 -5.16 -19.89 0.37
C PRO A 101 -3.88 -20.22 -0.40
N GLU A 102 -3.64 -21.50 -0.64
CA GLU A 102 -2.45 -21.98 -1.36
C GLU A 102 -2.31 -21.29 -2.74
N GLY A 103 -1.09 -20.86 -3.05
CA GLY A 103 -0.78 -20.14 -4.28
C GLY A 103 -1.17 -18.66 -4.29
N GLN A 104 -1.75 -18.13 -3.20
CA GLN A 104 -1.93 -16.69 -3.02
C GLN A 104 -0.81 -16.11 -2.16
N ILE A 105 -0.46 -14.85 -2.45
CA ILE A 105 0.39 -14.03 -1.58
C ILE A 105 -0.52 -13.09 -0.82
N GLY A 106 -0.56 -13.25 0.50
CA GLY A 106 -1.31 -12.36 1.39
C GLY A 106 -0.51 -11.11 1.75
N ILE A 107 -1.21 -10.00 1.97
CA ILE A 107 -0.65 -8.79 2.58
C ILE A 107 -1.59 -8.20 3.63
N ALA A 108 -1.01 -7.47 4.57
CA ALA A 108 -1.71 -6.49 5.39
C ALA A 108 -1.53 -5.08 4.79
N ILE A 109 -2.63 -4.32 4.72
CA ILE A 109 -2.54 -2.88 4.46
C ILE A 109 -2.57 -2.10 5.77
N ASN A 110 -2.03 -0.89 5.78
CA ASN A 110 -2.02 -0.10 6.99
C ASN A 110 -3.41 0.42 7.37
N GLY A 111 -3.82 0.27 8.63
CA GLY A 111 -5.13 0.68 9.12
C GLY A 111 -5.35 2.20 9.16
N VAL A 112 -4.32 3.02 8.94
CA VAL A 112 -4.49 4.47 8.74
C VAL A 112 -5.18 4.81 7.41
N ILE A 113 -5.28 3.85 6.48
CA ILE A 113 -6.04 4.03 5.23
C ILE A 113 -7.53 4.05 5.57
N PRO A 114 -8.28 5.12 5.22
CA PRO A 114 -9.71 5.20 5.51
C PRO A 114 -10.48 4.00 4.95
N GLY A 115 -11.20 3.26 5.79
CA GLY A 115 -11.91 2.05 5.37
C GLY A 115 -11.17 0.74 5.64
N ALA A 116 -9.88 0.77 5.99
CA ALA A 116 -9.10 -0.43 6.21
C ALA A 116 -9.58 -1.18 7.44
N MET A 117 -9.71 -0.52 8.58
CA MET A 117 -10.19 -1.14 9.83
C MET A 117 -11.61 -1.72 9.71
N GLU A 118 -12.42 -1.26 8.75
CA GLU A 118 -13.75 -1.83 8.46
C GLU A 118 -13.74 -2.95 7.40
N GLY A 119 -12.56 -3.38 6.96
CA GLY A 119 -12.39 -4.48 6.00
C GLY A 119 -12.73 -4.11 4.55
N LYS A 120 -12.84 -2.82 4.18
CA LYS A 120 -13.25 -2.41 2.82
C LYS A 120 -12.30 -2.89 1.72
N PHE A 121 -11.07 -3.22 2.08
CA PHE A 121 -10.04 -3.67 1.14
C PHE A 121 -9.82 -5.18 1.15
N CYS A 122 -10.50 -5.93 2.01
CA CYS A 122 -10.39 -7.40 2.01
C CYS A 122 -10.63 -7.98 0.62
N GLY A 123 -9.74 -8.86 0.17
CA GLY A 123 -9.78 -9.49 -1.14
C GLY A 123 -9.43 -8.59 -2.32
N LYS A 124 -9.01 -7.33 -2.10
CA LYS A 124 -8.45 -6.47 -3.17
C LYS A 124 -7.02 -6.86 -3.47
N CYS A 125 -6.55 -6.52 -4.67
CA CYS A 125 -5.23 -6.92 -5.15
C CYS A 125 -4.30 -5.74 -5.37
N VAL A 126 -3.02 -5.96 -5.11
CA VAL A 126 -1.95 -5.04 -5.41
C VAL A 126 -0.84 -5.73 -6.19
N GLN A 127 -0.14 -4.95 -7.02
CA GLN A 127 1.19 -5.31 -7.53
C GLN A 127 2.23 -4.60 -6.67
N ILE A 128 3.30 -5.30 -6.27
CA ILE A 128 4.37 -4.75 -5.42
C ILE A 128 5.71 -5.01 -6.07
N THR A 129 6.50 -3.97 -6.28
CA THR A 129 7.85 -4.04 -6.85
C THR A 129 8.86 -3.54 -5.83
N GLY A 130 9.79 -4.40 -5.44
CA GLY A 130 10.96 -4.04 -4.64
C GLY A 130 12.26 -4.16 -5.43
N PRO A 131 13.42 -3.99 -4.77
CA PRO A 131 14.73 -4.09 -5.41
C PRO A 131 15.02 -5.45 -6.06
N ASN A 132 14.52 -6.55 -5.48
CA ASN A 132 14.85 -7.90 -5.96
C ASN A 132 13.87 -8.41 -7.04
N GLY A 133 12.69 -7.80 -7.15
CA GLY A 133 11.67 -8.30 -8.06
C GLY A 133 10.29 -7.71 -7.86
N THR A 134 9.30 -8.35 -8.46
CA THR A 134 7.90 -7.92 -8.43
C THR A 134 6.99 -9.08 -8.04
N ILE A 135 6.19 -8.88 -6.99
CA ILE A 135 4.97 -9.66 -6.75
C ILE A 135 3.88 -9.10 -7.66
N LYS A 136 3.49 -9.88 -8.66
CA LYS A 136 2.53 -9.45 -9.69
C LYS A 136 1.10 -9.33 -9.17
N LYS A 137 0.74 -10.11 -8.16
CA LYS A 137 -0.57 -10.11 -7.53
C LYS A 137 -0.41 -10.58 -6.08
N ALA A 138 -0.64 -9.67 -5.15
CA ALA A 138 -0.86 -9.96 -3.74
C ALA A 138 -2.28 -9.56 -3.36
N VAL A 139 -2.89 -10.28 -2.43
CA VAL A 139 -4.27 -10.09 -1.97
C VAL A 139 -4.25 -9.50 -0.57
N VAL A 140 -5.07 -8.49 -0.33
CA VAL A 140 -5.31 -7.96 1.03
C VAL A 140 -6.08 -8.99 1.83
N VAL A 141 -5.37 -9.62 2.76
CA VAL A 141 -5.90 -10.61 3.70
C VAL A 141 -5.96 -10.07 5.12
N ASP A 142 -5.31 -8.94 5.38
CA ASP A 142 -5.22 -8.37 6.72
C ASP A 142 -5.12 -6.84 6.74
N VAL A 143 -5.17 -6.28 7.93
CA VAL A 143 -4.94 -4.88 8.22
C VAL A 143 -4.00 -4.75 9.39
N CYS A 144 -2.92 -3.99 9.20
CA CYS A 144 -2.01 -3.61 10.28
C CYS A 144 -2.71 -2.53 11.14
N ASP A 145 -3.27 -2.92 12.29
CA ASP A 145 -3.99 -1.99 13.19
C ASP A 145 -3.00 -0.93 13.72
N PRO A 146 -3.28 0.37 13.60
CA PRO A 146 -2.42 1.44 14.13
C PRO A 146 -2.03 1.30 15.61
N LYS A 147 -2.72 0.47 16.40
CA LYS A 147 -2.40 0.18 17.80
C LYS A 147 -1.31 -0.88 17.99
N ASN A 148 -1.15 -1.80 17.04
CA ASN A 148 -0.20 -2.92 17.12
C ASN A 148 0.82 -2.92 15.96
N CYS A 149 0.65 -2.04 14.98
CA CYS A 149 1.55 -1.85 13.87
C CYS A 149 2.65 -0.83 14.22
N ASP A 150 3.91 -1.20 14.01
CA ASP A 150 5.07 -0.31 14.24
C ASP A 150 5.13 0.86 13.25
N TYR A 151 4.40 0.77 12.15
CA TYR A 151 4.42 1.75 11.06
C TYR A 151 3.05 2.40 10.91
N LEU A 152 2.98 3.72 10.93
CA LEU A 152 1.72 4.49 10.78
C LEU A 152 1.71 5.25 9.45
N SER A 153 1.66 4.51 8.35
CA SER A 153 1.75 5.09 7.00
C SER A 153 0.84 4.38 6.02
N ALA A 154 0.02 5.15 5.29
CA ALA A 154 -0.79 4.63 4.18
C ALA A 154 0.03 4.09 3.01
N LYS A 155 1.36 4.24 3.03
CA LYS A 155 2.29 3.74 2.01
C LYS A 155 2.95 2.41 2.39
N HIS A 156 2.73 1.95 3.63
CA HIS A 156 3.27 0.70 4.16
C HIS A 156 2.42 -0.49 3.71
N ILE A 157 3.09 -1.57 3.33
CA ILE A 157 2.50 -2.88 3.02
C ILE A 157 3.24 -3.92 3.84
N ASP A 158 2.52 -4.78 4.56
CA ASP A 158 3.10 -5.89 5.28
C ASP A 158 2.86 -7.19 4.49
N ILE A 159 3.91 -7.97 4.22
CA ILE A 159 3.81 -9.17 3.38
C ILE A 159 3.71 -10.41 4.25
N TRP A 160 2.72 -11.25 3.99
CA TRP A 160 2.57 -12.52 4.69
C TRP A 160 3.72 -13.47 4.34
N GLY A 161 4.53 -13.80 5.32
CA GLY A 161 5.62 -14.75 5.22
C GLY A 161 6.89 -14.21 4.57
N THR A 162 8.03 -14.67 5.09
CA THR A 162 9.36 -14.30 4.60
C THR A 162 9.63 -14.80 3.17
N GLU A 163 9.04 -15.92 2.77
CA GLU A 163 9.21 -16.48 1.43
C GLU A 163 8.61 -15.56 0.34
N ALA A 164 7.42 -15.01 0.60
CA ALA A 164 6.80 -14.05 -0.31
C ALA A 164 7.56 -12.72 -0.30
N TYR A 165 7.99 -12.26 0.88
CA TYR A 165 8.82 -11.06 1.01
C TYR A 165 10.14 -11.16 0.23
N ALA A 166 10.76 -12.35 0.21
CA ALA A 166 12.02 -12.62 -0.49
C ALA A 166 11.95 -12.35 -2.00
N VAL A 167 10.75 -12.32 -2.60
CA VAL A 167 10.54 -11.95 -4.00
C VAL A 167 10.88 -10.48 -4.26
N ILE A 168 10.67 -9.60 -3.28
CA ILE A 168 10.83 -8.15 -3.43
C ILE A 168 12.04 -7.58 -2.69
N GLY A 169 12.53 -8.23 -1.63
CA GLY A 169 13.68 -7.76 -0.83
C GLY A 169 14.38 -8.91 -0.09
N ASN A 170 15.41 -8.61 0.71
CA ASN A 170 16.02 -9.59 1.61
C ASN A 170 15.28 -9.56 2.96
N PRO A 171 14.71 -10.67 3.45
CA PRO A 171 14.01 -10.69 4.75
C PRO A 171 14.86 -10.21 5.93
N ASP A 172 16.18 -10.39 5.88
CA ASP A 172 17.11 -9.96 6.93
C ASP A 172 17.25 -8.43 7.03
N ASP A 173 16.89 -7.69 5.99
CA ASP A 173 16.88 -6.22 6.00
C ASP A 173 15.70 -5.67 6.82
N GLY A 174 14.67 -6.49 7.05
CA GLY A 174 13.43 -6.18 7.79
C GLY A 174 12.49 -5.22 7.06
N VAL A 175 13.02 -4.13 6.50
CA VAL A 175 12.27 -3.10 5.76
C VAL A 175 12.93 -2.89 4.40
N VAL A 176 12.10 -2.77 3.36
CA VAL A 176 12.59 -2.49 2.00
C VAL A 176 11.73 -1.44 1.31
N ASN A 177 12.36 -0.55 0.55
CA ASN A 177 11.64 0.41 -0.28
C ASN A 177 10.95 -0.31 -1.44
N VAL A 178 9.69 0.02 -1.68
CA VAL A 178 8.88 -0.58 -2.75
C VAL A 178 8.09 0.48 -3.53
N LYS A 179 7.61 0.07 -4.69
CA LYS A 179 6.50 0.72 -5.38
C LYS A 179 5.34 -0.25 -5.45
N TRP A 180 4.13 0.20 -5.15
CA TRP A 180 2.95 -0.64 -5.27
C TRP A 180 1.77 0.12 -5.85
N GLU A 181 0.83 -0.62 -6.42
CA GLU A 181 -0.37 -0.05 -7.02
C GLU A 181 -1.54 -1.03 -6.87
N TRP A 182 -2.74 -0.49 -6.76
CA TRP A 182 -3.96 -1.29 -6.83
C TRP A 182 -4.15 -1.85 -8.23
N ILE A 183 -4.48 -3.14 -8.30
CA ILE A 183 -4.75 -3.83 -9.56
C ILE A 183 -6.08 -4.59 -9.51
N GLY A 184 -6.54 -5.05 -10.66
CA GLY A 184 -7.62 -6.04 -10.72
C GLY A 184 -7.20 -7.38 -10.10
N CYS A 185 -8.08 -7.96 -9.28
CA CYS A 185 -8.05 -9.37 -8.96
C CYS A 185 -8.70 -10.17 -10.10
#